data_AF-A0A8T4VFQ1-F1
#
_entry.id   AF-A0A8T4VFQ1-F1
#
_cell.length_a   1.000
_cell.length_b   1.000
_cell.length_c   1.000
_cell.angle_alpha   90.00
_cell.angle_beta   90.00
_cell.angle_gamma   90.00
#
_symmetry.space_group_name_H-M   'P 1'
#
loop_
_entity.id
_entity.type
_entity.pdbx_description
1 polymer ?
#
loop_
_entity_poly.entity_id
_entity_poly.type
_entity_poly.pdbx_seq_one_letter_code
_entity_poly.pdbx_strand_id
1 'polypeptide(L)' 'MQALRFPHTLEVRPSKTNALSSISIALLFQVRAIDKRRLMKKIGSLEEKTLKEIDEKLRKILSL' A
#
# COMPACT_ATOMS: atom_id res chain seq x y z
N MET A 1 -13.52 3.64 10.85
CA MET A 1 -12.61 4.12 9.78
C MET A 1 -11.71 5.21 10.34
N GLN A 2 -10.59 4.83 10.98
CA GLN A 2 -9.74 5.78 11.71
C GLN A 2 -8.43 6.12 10.97
N ALA A 3 -7.87 5.23 10.15
CA ALA A 3 -6.53 5.45 9.59
C ALA A 3 -6.49 6.41 8.38
N LEU A 4 -7.57 6.58 7.63
CA LEU A 4 -7.62 7.51 6.48
C LEU A 4 -7.44 8.98 6.85
N ARG A 5 -7.60 9.33 8.14
CA ARG A 5 -7.38 10.70 8.62
C ARG A 5 -5.90 11.10 8.59
N PHE A 6 -4.99 10.13 8.55
CA PHE A 6 -3.56 10.40 8.56
C PHE A 6 -3.08 10.74 7.14
N PRO A 7 -2.18 11.73 7.00
CA PRO A 7 -1.61 12.06 5.71
C PRO A 7 -0.87 10.86 5.12
N HIS A 8 -0.77 10.82 3.80
CA HIS A 8 -0.08 9.75 3.08
C HIS A 8 -0.64 8.33 3.38
N THR A 9 -1.96 8.24 3.51
CA THR A 9 -2.68 6.97 3.52
C THR A 9 -3.48 6.79 2.23
N LEU A 10 -3.79 5.53 1.90
CA LEU A 10 -4.57 5.18 0.72
C LEU A 10 -5.51 4.01 1.04
N GLU A 11 -6.80 4.18 0.78
CA GLU A 11 -7.76 3.07 0.82
C GLU A 11 -7.50 2.13 -0.37
N VAL A 12 -7.44 0.83 -0.09
CA VAL A 12 -7.35 -0.22 -1.10
C VAL A 12 -8.54 -1.17 -0.92
N ARG A 13 -9.36 -1.27 -1.96
CA ARG A 13 -10.53 -2.15 -1.96
C ARG A 13 -10.16 -3.54 -2.47
N PRO A 14 -10.80 -4.61 -1.95
CA PRO A 14 -10.68 -5.96 -2.48
C PRO A 14 -10.91 -6.03 -3.98
N SER A 15 -10.06 -6.80 -4.66
CA SER A 15 -10.23 -7.15 -6.06
C SER A 15 -9.74 -8.57 -6.32
N LYS A 16 -10.05 -9.09 -7.51
CA LYS A 16 -9.51 -10.37 -7.99
C LYS A 16 -7.97 -10.34 -8.11
N THR A 17 -7.40 -9.17 -8.39
CA THR A 17 -5.96 -9.00 -8.64
C THR A 17 -5.17 -8.91 -7.32
N ASN A 18 -5.67 -8.12 -6.36
CA ASN A 18 -4.99 -7.88 -5.09
C ASN A 18 -5.31 -8.92 -4.01
N ALA A 19 -6.41 -9.66 -4.18
CA ALA A 19 -6.86 -10.74 -3.32
C ALA A 19 -7.02 -10.36 -1.83
N LEU A 20 -7.20 -9.06 -1.53
CA LEU A 20 -7.53 -8.63 -0.17
C LEU A 20 -8.91 -9.16 0.23
N SER A 21 -9.05 -9.64 1.46
CA SER A 21 -10.32 -10.14 1.99
C SER A 21 -11.26 -9.03 2.48
N SER A 22 -10.76 -7.81 2.66
CA SER A 22 -11.49 -6.68 3.20
C SER A 22 -10.91 -5.34 2.71
N ILE A 23 -11.71 -4.27 2.82
CA ILE A 23 -11.21 -2.91 2.62
C ILE A 23 -10.04 -2.69 3.57
N SER A 24 -8.91 -2.28 2.99
CA SER A 24 -7.62 -2.14 3.67
C SER A 24 -7.09 -0.73 3.46
N ILE A 25 -6.13 -0.30 4.28
CA ILE A 25 -5.51 1.02 4.18
C ILE A 25 -4.01 0.85 4.13
N ALA A 26 -3.37 1.32 3.06
CA ALA A 26 -1.92 1.39 2.94
C ALA A 26 -1.39 2.61 3.71
N LEU A 27 -0.51 2.37 4.68
CA LEU A 27 0.13 3.40 5.50
C LEU A 27 1.48 3.79 4.88
N LEU A 28 1.48 4.68 3.90
CA LEU A 28 2.70 4.98 3.12
C LEU A 28 3.78 5.69 3.94
N PHE A 29 3.40 6.33 5.06
CA PHE A 29 4.35 6.87 6.02
C PHE A 29 5.06 5.80 6.88
N GLN A 30 4.71 4.51 6.74
CA GLN A 30 5.34 3.38 7.45
C GLN A 30 6.25 2.51 6.56
N VAL A 31 6.77 3.07 5.47
CA VAL A 31 7.73 2.38 4.60
C VAL A 31 8.95 1.90 5.40
N ARG A 32 9.41 0.69 5.10
CA ARG A 32 10.55 0.05 5.76
C ARG A 32 11.27 -0.90 4.83
N ALA A 33 12.58 -1.00 5.00
CA ALA A 33 13.36 -2.09 4.43
C ALA A 33 13.16 -3.36 5.27
N ILE A 34 12.93 -4.49 4.62
CA ILE A 34 12.82 -5.80 5.27
C ILE A 34 13.64 -6.84 4.51
N ASP A 35 14.15 -7.82 5.24
CA ASP A 35 14.81 -8.98 4.64
C ASP A 35 13.79 -9.86 3.89
N LYS A 36 14.19 -10.43 2.74
CA LYS A 36 13.33 -11.31 1.92
C LYS A 36 12.79 -12.51 2.70
N ARG A 37 13.52 -13.02 3.70
CA ARG A 37 13.10 -14.12 4.58
C ARG A 37 11.87 -13.78 5.44
N ARG A 38 11.56 -12.49 5.62
CA ARG A 38 10.35 -12.04 6.34
C ARG A 38 9.08 -12.12 5.47
N LEU A 39 9.21 -12.35 4.15
CA LEU A 39 8.07 -12.55 3.25
C LEU A 39 7.62 -14.01 3.32
N MET A 40 6.48 -14.27 3.96
CA MET A 40 5.95 -15.63 4.14
C MET A 40 5.19 -16.15 2.91
N LYS A 41 4.35 -15.30 2.31
CA LYS A 41 3.46 -15.69 1.20
C LYS A 41 3.09 -14.46 0.37
N LYS A 42 3.02 -14.61 -0.96
CA LYS A 42 2.39 -13.62 -1.85
C LYS A 42 0.88 -13.78 -1.82
N ILE A 43 0.14 -12.71 -1.51
CA ILE A 43 -1.34 -12.72 -1.51
C ILE A 43 -1.93 -12.34 -2.88
N GLY A 44 -1.32 -11.38 -3.58
CA GLY A 44 -1.81 -10.86 -4.85
C GLY A 44 -0.88 -9.77 -5.39
N SER A 45 -1.41 -8.93 -6.28
CA SER A 45 -0.76 -7.75 -6.81
C SER A 45 -1.72 -6.57 -6.80
N LEU A 46 -1.26 -5.38 -6.44
CA LEU A 46 -2.07 -4.17 -6.58
C LEU A 46 -2.25 -3.80 -8.06
N GLU A 47 -3.37 -3.16 -8.38
CA GLU A 47 -3.65 -2.61 -9.70
C GLU A 47 -2.62 -1.56 -10.09
N GLU A 48 -2.32 -1.44 -11.39
CA GLU A 48 -1.34 -0.47 -11.89
C GLU A 48 -1.69 0.97 -11.49
N LYS A 49 -2.98 1.33 -11.54
CA LYS A 49 -3.45 2.65 -11.10
C LYS A 49 -3.11 2.90 -9.63
N THR A 50 -3.34 1.91 -8.77
CA THR A 50 -3.05 2.00 -7.33
C THR A 50 -1.55 2.09 -7.08
N LEU A 51 -0.74 1.32 -7.81
CA LEU A 51 0.72 1.39 -7.74
C LEU A 51 1.25 2.76 -8.15
N LYS A 52 0.71 3.37 -9.22
CA LYS A 52 1.07 4.74 -9.65
C LYS A 52 0.76 5.77 -8.57
N GLU A 53 -0.42 5.69 -7.97
CA GLU A 53 -0.80 6.60 -6.88
C GLU A 53 0.11 6.43 -5.64
N ILE A 54 0.51 5.20 -5.33
CA ILE A 54 1.49 4.92 -4.27
C ILE A 54 2.84 5.56 -4.61
N ASP A 55 3.36 5.39 -5.83
CA ASP A 55 4.64 5.95 -6.25
C ASP A 55 4.66 7.49 -6.13
N GLU A 56 3.60 8.16 -6.62
CA GLU A 56 3.46 9.62 -6.51
C GLU A 56 3.43 10.11 -5.07
N LYS A 57 2.73 9.40 -4.18
CA LYS A 57 2.67 9.75 -2.75
C LYS A 57 4.01 9.49 -2.06
N LEU A 58 4.71 8.41 -2.41
CA LEU A 58 6.04 8.09 -1.87
C LEU A 58 7.08 9.13 -2.29
N ARG A 59 7.08 9.56 -3.56
CA ARG A 59 7.95 10.66 -4.03
C ARG A 59 7.79 11.93 -3.21
N LYS A 60 6.54 12.29 -2.89
CA LYS A 60 6.24 13.45 -2.03
C LYS A 60 6.80 13.27 -0.60
N ILE A 61 6.66 12.08 -0.01
CA ILE A 61 7.19 11.78 1.34
C ILE A 61 8.72 11.82 1.35
N LEU A 62 9.34 11.29 0.29
CA LEU A 62 10.80 11.12 0.20
C LEU A 62 11.50 12.31 -0.46
N SER A 63 10.76 13.33 -0.90
CA SER A 63 11.29 14.50 -1.61
C SER A 63 12.10 14.13 -2.87
N LEU A 64 11.55 13.21 -3.68
CA LEU A 64 12.11 12.67 -4.93
C LEU A 64 11.31 13.11 -6.17
#